data_AF-A0A7Y5QIZ1-F1
#
_entry.id   AF-A0A7Y5QIZ1-F1
#
_cell.length_a   1.000
_cell.length_b   1.000
_cell.length_c   1.000
_cell.angle_alpha   90.00
_cell.angle_beta   90.00
_cell.angle_gamma   90.00
#
_symmetry.space_group_name_H-M   'P 1'
#
loop_
_entity.id
_entity.type
_entity.pdbx_description
1 polymer ?
#
loop_
_entity_poly.entity_id
_entity_poly.type
_entity_poly.pdbx_seq_one_letter_code
_entity_poly.pdbx_strand_id
1 'polypeptide(L)'
;MRLGEAALFDIGVPFKRDFTETISDAWVESRSLKSVWLYTEDGESYTAYNGRCTHLGCGYSFDKEEGVFHCPCHHGLFDLKTGAVVGGPPPRPLDRLEVKVEDGNVLVLYKDYRIGVAEKVEA
;
A
#
# COMPACT_ATOMS: atom_id res chain seq x y z
N MET A 1 2.27 -10.04 7.39
CA MET A 1 3.44 -9.38 8.01
C MET A 1 2.99 -8.51 9.19
N ARG A 2 3.81 -8.35 10.23
CA ARG A 2 3.57 -7.42 11.35
C ARG A 2 4.13 -6.03 11.00
N LEU A 3 3.30 -4.99 11.10
CA LEU A 3 3.73 -3.61 10.86
C LEU A 3 4.25 -2.94 12.14
N GLY A 4 3.64 -3.21 13.28
CA GLY A 4 4.01 -2.60 14.56
C GLY A 4 2.83 -2.54 15.53
N GLU A 5 3.05 -1.91 16.69
CA GLU A 5 2.02 -1.67 17.70
C GLU A 5 1.05 -0.59 17.22
N ALA A 6 -0.26 -0.83 17.40
CA ALA A 6 -1.34 0.05 16.96
C ALA A 6 -1.18 1.48 17.50
N ALA A 7 -0.76 1.59 18.77
CA ALA A 7 -0.56 2.85 19.47
C ALA A 7 0.57 3.73 18.90
N LEU A 8 1.43 3.20 18.03
CA LEU A 8 2.54 3.93 17.42
C LEU A 8 2.18 4.57 16.07
N PHE A 9 0.97 4.34 15.56
CA PHE A 9 0.53 4.92 14.29
C PHE A 9 -0.25 6.21 14.53
N ASP A 10 0.22 7.30 13.92
CA ASP A 10 -0.41 8.61 14.02
C ASP A 10 -1.75 8.65 13.28
N ILE A 11 -2.78 9.20 13.95
CA ILE A 11 -4.11 9.38 13.36
C ILE A 11 -4.04 10.42 12.23
N GLY A 12 -4.63 10.09 11.08
CA GLY A 12 -4.68 10.99 9.93
C GLY A 12 -3.38 11.12 9.14
N VAL A 13 -2.31 10.42 9.53
CA VAL A 13 -1.02 10.43 8.82
C VAL A 13 -0.70 9.03 8.30
N PRO A 14 -0.54 8.84 6.98
CA PRO A 14 -0.24 7.52 6.44
C PRO A 14 1.19 7.09 6.81
N PHE A 15 1.32 5.87 7.33
CA PHE A 15 2.58 5.22 7.63
C PHE A 15 3.02 4.31 6.48
N LYS A 16 4.29 4.37 6.07
CA LYS A 16 4.86 3.47 5.07
C LYS A 16 5.78 2.47 5.72
N ARG A 17 5.65 1.20 5.32
CA ARG A 17 6.62 0.14 5.64
C ARG A 17 7.19 -0.47 4.37
N ASP A 18 8.49 -0.33 4.20
CA ASP A 18 9.25 -1.09 3.20
C ASP A 18 9.72 -2.42 3.81
N PHE A 19 9.76 -3.48 3.00
CA PHE A 19 10.28 -4.77 3.39
C PHE A 19 10.87 -5.51 2.18
N THR A 20 11.77 -6.47 2.45
CA THR A 20 12.35 -7.32 1.42
C THR A 20 11.70 -8.69 1.47
N GLU A 21 11.14 -9.11 0.35
CA GLU A 21 10.71 -10.49 0.12
C GLU A 21 11.85 -11.23 -0.59
N THR A 22 12.30 -12.34 0.01
CA THR A 22 13.30 -13.22 -0.58
C THR A 22 12.61 -14.48 -1.06
N ILE A 23 12.62 -14.71 -2.36
CA ILE A 23 12.16 -15.97 -2.97
C ILE A 23 13.41 -16.73 -3.37
N SER A 24 13.66 -17.85 -2.69
CA SER A 24 14.73 -18.79 -3.05
C SER A 24 14.13 -19.95 -3.82
N ASP A 25 14.62 -20.18 -5.04
CA ASP A 25 14.49 -21.45 -5.72
C ASP A 25 15.77 -22.29 -5.55
N ALA A 26 15.84 -23.46 -6.20
CA ALA A 26 16.95 -24.39 -6.03
C ALA A 26 18.32 -23.87 -6.52
N TRP A 27 18.36 -22.76 -7.29
CA TRP A 27 19.57 -22.25 -7.93
C TRP A 27 19.75 -20.73 -7.79
N VAL A 28 18.69 -19.98 -7.46
CA VAL A 28 18.67 -18.52 -7.44
C VAL A 28 17.93 -18.01 -6.20
N GLU A 29 18.55 -17.06 -5.50
CA GLU A 29 17.86 -16.18 -4.56
C GLU A 29 17.45 -14.89 -5.28
N SER A 30 16.15 -14.63 -5.36
CA SER A 30 15.64 -13.33 -5.79
C SER A 30 15.17 -12.54 -4.59
N ARG A 31 15.54 -11.25 -4.53
CA ARG A 31 15.13 -10.33 -3.47
C ARG A 31 14.37 -9.19 -4.09
N SER A 32 13.14 -8.99 -3.65
CA SER A 32 12.27 -7.91 -4.11
C SER A 32 11.96 -6.96 -2.97
N LEU A 33 12.24 -5.67 -3.19
CA LEU A 33 11.75 -4.62 -2.30
C LEU A 33 10.25 -4.41 -2.54
N LYS A 34 9.48 -4.46 -1.46
CA LYS A 34 8.03 -4.29 -1.44
C LYS A 34 7.67 -3.24 -0.40
N SER A 35 6.45 -2.71 -0.47
CA SER A 35 5.99 -1.75 0.53
C SER A 35 4.49 -1.81 0.77
N VAL A 36 4.09 -1.38 1.96
CA VAL A 36 2.71 -1.24 2.40
C VAL A 36 2.52 0.17 2.94
N TRP A 37 1.39 0.79 2.58
CA TRP A 37 0.88 1.97 3.25
C TRP A 37 -0.19 1.57 4.26
N LEU A 38 -0.19 2.22 5.41
CA LEU A 38 -1.18 2.06 6.48
C LEU A 38 -1.76 3.43 6.80
N TYR A 39 -3.08 3.51 6.97
CA TYR A 39 -3.79 4.73 7.32
C TYR A 39 -4.91 4.43 8.32
N THR A 40 -5.16 5.35 9.24
CA THR A 40 -6.27 5.27 10.20
C THR A 40 -6.84 6.68 10.46
N GLU A 41 -8.17 6.76 10.60
CA GLU A 41 -8.89 8.00 10.94
C GLU A 41 -9.18 8.12 12.44
N ASP A 42 -9.19 7.00 13.16
CA ASP A 42 -9.69 6.88 14.52
C ASP A 42 -8.69 6.19 15.47
N GLY A 43 -7.63 5.57 14.94
CA GLY A 43 -6.69 4.75 15.71
C GLY A 43 -7.21 3.34 16.03
N GLU A 44 -8.38 2.97 15.51
CA GLU A 44 -9.05 1.69 15.77
C GLU A 44 -9.22 0.88 14.48
N SER A 45 -9.64 1.57 13.42
CA SER A 45 -9.85 1.04 12.08
C SER A 45 -8.68 1.40 11.19
N TYR A 46 -8.09 0.39 10.58
CA TYR A 46 -6.92 0.56 9.73
C TYR A 46 -7.21 0.16 8.29
N THR A 47 -6.82 1.01 7.35
CA THR A 47 -6.79 0.70 5.93
C THR A 47 -5.35 0.52 5.49
N ALA A 48 -5.05 -0.58 4.82
CA ALA A 48 -3.73 -0.80 4.22
C ALA A 48 -3.82 -0.86 2.70
N TYR A 49 -2.83 -0.32 2.03
CA TYR A 49 -2.69 -0.37 0.57
C TYR A 49 -1.38 -1.03 0.16
N ASN A 50 -1.40 -1.79 -0.93
CA ASN A 50 -0.18 -2.20 -1.61
C ASN A 50 0.56 -0.93 -2.08
N GLY A 51 1.86 -0.84 -1.79
CA GLY A 51 2.68 0.32 -2.10
C GLY A 51 3.03 0.50 -3.57
N ARG A 52 2.38 -0.24 -4.48
CA ARG A 52 2.55 -0.15 -5.93
C ARG A 52 1.35 0.54 -6.57
N CYS A 53 1.62 1.54 -7.38
CA CYS A 53 0.64 2.22 -8.22
C CYS A 53 0.04 1.24 -9.23
N THR A 54 -1.29 1.24 -9.37
CA THR A 54 -2.03 0.31 -10.24
C THR A 54 -1.83 0.56 -11.74
N HIS A 55 -1.15 1.64 -12.14
CA HIS A 55 -0.78 1.91 -13.53
C HIS A 55 0.34 0.99 -14.02
N LEU A 56 1.57 1.20 -13.55
CA LEU A 56 2.78 0.47 -13.97
C LEU A 56 3.64 -0.02 -12.78
N GLY A 57 3.08 -0.01 -11.56
CA GLY A 57 3.70 -0.66 -10.40
C GLY A 57 4.76 0.17 -9.68
N CYS A 58 4.93 1.44 -10.04
CA CYS A 58 5.81 2.38 -9.33
C CYS A 58 5.41 2.53 -7.86
N GLY A 59 6.39 2.80 -6.99
CA GLY A 59 6.11 3.33 -5.67
C GLY A 59 5.48 4.72 -5.75
N TYR A 60 4.72 5.10 -4.72
CA TYR A 60 4.12 6.41 -4.56
C TYR A 60 4.36 6.97 -3.16
N SER A 61 4.15 8.27 -2.98
CA SER A 61 4.33 9.02 -1.73
C SER A 61 3.05 9.72 -1.30
N PHE A 62 2.93 10.05 -0.02
CA PHE A 62 1.86 10.92 0.46
C PHE A 62 2.23 12.39 0.24
N ASP A 63 1.36 13.12 -0.43
CA ASP A 63 1.40 14.57 -0.53
C ASP A 63 0.54 15.17 0.58
N LYS A 64 1.19 15.86 1.54
CA LYS A 64 0.52 16.42 2.70
C LYS A 64 -0.27 17.70 2.36
N GLU A 65 0.14 18.45 1.34
CA GLU A 65 -0.51 19.69 0.96
C GLU A 65 -1.85 19.41 0.26
N GLU A 66 -1.85 18.44 -0.65
CA GLU A 66 -3.05 18.03 -1.37
C GLU A 66 -3.88 16.96 -0.63
N GLY A 67 -3.29 16.25 0.35
CA GLY A 67 -3.95 15.19 1.10
C GLY A 67 -4.20 13.93 0.27
N VAL A 68 -3.35 13.66 -0.72
CA VAL A 68 -3.47 12.53 -1.65
C VAL A 68 -2.21 11.69 -1.70
N PHE A 69 -2.33 10.45 -2.16
CA PHE A 69 -1.17 9.68 -2.60
C PHE A 69 -0.81 10.07 -4.03
N HIS A 70 0.44 10.48 -4.25
CA HIS A 70 0.97 10.88 -5.54
C HIS A 70 2.03 9.89 -6.04
N CYS A 71 1.79 9.32 -7.22
CA CYS A 71 2.74 8.51 -7.98
C CYS A 71 3.51 9.39 -8.97
N PRO A 72 4.83 9.58 -8.79
CA PRO A 72 5.62 10.54 -9.57
C PRO A 72 5.90 10.06 -11.01
N CYS A 73 5.66 8.79 -11.34
CA CYS A 73 6.00 8.24 -12.65
C CYS A 73 5.15 8.83 -13.79
N HIS A 74 3.84 8.96 -13.56
CA HIS A 74 2.87 9.42 -14.57
C HIS A 74 1.73 10.23 -13.93
N HIS A 75 2.02 10.86 -12.79
CA HIS A 75 1.09 11.71 -12.04
C HIS A 75 -0.23 11.01 -11.67
N GLY A 76 -0.13 9.75 -11.24
CA GLY A 76 -1.28 9.05 -10.68
C GLY A 76 -1.60 9.61 -9.30
N LEU A 77 -2.82 10.07 -9.09
CA LEU A 77 -3.28 10.63 -7.82
C LEU A 77 -4.37 9.73 -7.23
N PHE A 78 -4.27 9.45 -5.94
CA PHE A 78 -5.23 8.62 -5.23
C PHE A 78 -5.68 9.26 -3.92
N ASP A 79 -6.97 9.16 -3.64
CA ASP A 79 -7.54 9.59 -2.37
C ASP A 79 -6.93 8.78 -1.21
N LEU A 80 -6.50 9.47 -0.15
CA LEU A 80 -5.84 8.86 1.02
C LEU A 80 -6.73 7.83 1.72
N LYS A 81 -8.03 8.15 1.88
CA LYS A 81 -8.96 7.38 2.72
C LYS A 81 -9.52 6.17 1.99
N THR A 82 -9.77 6.32 0.69
CA THR A 82 -10.47 5.33 -0.11
C THR A 82 -9.54 4.56 -1.05
N GLY A 83 -8.42 5.16 -1.44
CA GLY A 83 -7.53 4.69 -2.50
C GLY A 83 -8.07 4.97 -3.91
N ALA A 84 -9.22 5.66 -4.04
CA ALA A 84 -9.84 5.95 -5.33
C ALA A 84 -8.93 6.80 -6.21
N VAL A 85 -8.97 6.57 -7.52
CA VAL A 85 -8.24 7.39 -8.48
C VAL A 85 -8.90 8.77 -8.53
N VAL A 86 -8.14 9.81 -8.21
CA VAL A 86 -8.59 11.21 -8.30
C VAL A 86 -7.96 11.94 -9.49
N GLY A 87 -6.90 11.38 -10.07
CA GLY A 87 -6.25 11.93 -11.25
C GLY A 87 -5.22 10.99 -11.87
N GLY A 88 -4.88 11.30 -13.12
CA GLY A 88 -3.87 10.56 -13.88
C GLY A 88 -4.39 9.28 -14.55
N PRO A 89 -3.46 8.46 -15.09
CA PRO A 89 -3.78 7.27 -15.87
C PRO A 89 -4.15 5.98 -15.11
N PRO A 90 -3.98 5.80 -13.77
CA PRO A 90 -4.26 4.52 -13.14
C PRO A 90 -5.67 3.98 -13.46
N PRO A 91 -5.80 2.71 -13.88
CA PRO A 91 -7.07 2.18 -14.37
C PRO A 91 -8.06 1.82 -13.26
N ARG A 92 -7.61 1.79 -12.00
CA ARG A 92 -8.41 1.40 -10.83
C ARG A 92 -7.82 1.94 -9.52
N PRO A 93 -8.61 1.98 -8.42
CA PRO A 93 -8.14 2.37 -7.10
C PRO A 93 -6.93 1.56 -6.60
N LEU A 94 -6.21 2.11 -5.63
CA LEU A 94 -5.14 1.40 -4.93
C LEU A 94 -5.63 0.08 -4.34
N ASP A 95 -4.75 -0.92 -4.40
CA ASP A 95 -5.06 -2.26 -3.94
C ASP A 95 -5.08 -2.34 -2.41
N ARG A 96 -6.29 -2.39 -1.84
CA ARG A 96 -6.48 -2.63 -0.41
C ARG A 96 -5.98 -4.02 -0.01
N LEU A 97 -5.26 -4.07 1.10
CA LEU A 97 -4.78 -5.29 1.74
C LEU A 97 -5.62 -5.60 2.98
N GLU A 98 -5.70 -6.88 3.34
CA GLU A 98 -6.40 -7.30 4.55
C GLU A 98 -5.59 -6.91 5.79
N VAL A 99 -6.26 -6.31 6.77
CA VAL A 99 -5.65 -5.84 8.02
C VAL A 99 -6.30 -6.57 9.19
N LYS A 100 -5.49 -6.97 10.16
CA LYS A 100 -5.92 -7.56 11.43
C LYS A 100 -5.17 -6.89 12.57
N VAL A 101 -5.89 -6.49 13.62
CA VAL A 101 -5.28 -6.09 14.88
C VAL A 101 -5.30 -7.28 15.83
N GLU A 102 -4.14 -7.71 16.32
CA GLU A 102 -4.00 -8.83 17.24
C GLU A 102 -2.92 -8.50 18.28
N ASP A 103 -3.22 -8.72 19.56
CA ASP A 103 -2.33 -8.41 20.68
C ASP A 103 -1.73 -7.00 20.61
N GLY A 104 -2.57 -6.02 20.26
CA GLY A 104 -2.17 -4.61 20.11
C GLY A 104 -1.27 -4.33 18.90
N ASN A 105 -1.09 -5.29 18.00
CA ASN A 105 -0.26 -5.17 16.81
C ASN A 105 -1.09 -5.16 15.52
N VAL A 106 -0.72 -4.29 14.59
CA VAL A 106 -1.30 -4.25 13.25
C VAL A 106 -0.56 -5.25 12.36
N LEU A 107 -1.32 -6.23 11.87
CA LEU A 107 -0.90 -7.25 10.93
C LEU A 107 -1.55 -6.97 9.57
N VAL A 108 -0.77 -7.11 8.50
CA VAL A 108 -1.26 -6.97 7.13
C VAL A 108 -0.96 -8.23 6.33
N LEU A 109 -1.96 -8.76 5.64
CA LEU A 109 -1.76 -9.81 4.65
C LEU A 109 -1.33 -9.16 3.33
N TYR A 110 -0.03 -9.22 3.04
CA TYR A 110 0.51 -8.69 1.79
C TYR A 110 0.13 -9.58 0.62
N LYS A 111 -0.36 -8.96 -0.46
CA LYS A 111 -0.71 -9.59 -1.73
C LYS A 111 -0.32 -8.65 -2.86
N ASP A 112 0.24 -9.20 -3.93
CA ASP A 112 0.42 -8.49 -5.19
C ASP A 112 -0.78 -8.72 -6.11
N TYR A 113 -1.02 -7.75 -6.98
CA TYR A 113 -2.11 -7.79 -7.94
C TYR A 113 -1.59 -7.40 -9.32
N ARG A 114 -2.29 -7.86 -10.35
CA ARG A 114 -1.98 -7.53 -11.73
C ARG A 114 -2.09 -6.02 -11.95
N ILE A 115 -1.03 -5.45 -12.50
CA ILE A 115 -0.86 -4.02 -12.76
C ILE A 115 -1.38 -3.69 -14.17
N GLY A 116 -1.90 -2.47 -14.37
CA GLY A 116 -2.28 -1.95 -15.69
C GLY A 116 -3.62 -2.48 -16.22
N VAL A 117 -4.40 -3.17 -15.39
CA VAL A 117 -5.75 -3.67 -15.73
C VAL A 117 -6.79 -3.04 -14.79
N ALA A 118 -8.04 -2.92 -15.25
CA ALA A 118 -9.13 -2.32 -14.48
C ALA A 118 -9.65 -3.24 -13.37
N GLU A 119 -9.48 -4.55 -13.52
CA GLU A 119 -9.90 -5.56 -12.57
C GLU A 119 -8.83 -5.81 -11.50
N LYS A 120 -9.29 -5.99 -10.25
CA LYS A 120 -8.42 -6.45 -9.16
C LYS A 120 -8.23 -7.96 -9.24
N VAL A 121 -7.13 -8.38 -9.87
CA VAL A 121 -6.75 -9.79 -10.03
C VAL A 121 -5.47 -10.03 -9.24
N GLU A 122 -5.48 -10.98 -8.31
CA GLU A 122 -4.28 -11.40 -7.55
C GLU A 122 -3.22 -11.96 -8.52
N ALA A 123 -1.95 -11.61 -8.29
CA ALA A 123 -0.83 -11.95 -9.17
C ALA A 123 -0.05 -13.18 -8.70
#